data_AF-A0A966UIB4-F1
#
_entry.id   AF-A0A966UIB4-F1
#
_cell.length_a   1.000
_cell.length_b   1.000
_cell.length_c   1.000
_cell.angle_alpha   90.00
_cell.angle_beta   90.00
_cell.angle_gamma   90.00
#
_symmetry.space_group_name_H-M   'P 1'
#
loop_
_entity.id
_entity.type
_entity.pdbx_description
1 polymer ?
#
loop_
_entity_poly.entity_id
_entity_poly.type
_entity_poly.pdbx_seq_one_letter_code
_entity_poly.pdbx_strand_id
1 'polypeptide(L)'
;EITRLAHDHKLVLPITVEISGATTVGCAAKEKVGQLAGRSMFLLNGGAMSDGTPDRVMHSWIVRASRGTEVALTVRHPRCGEVAKNLKLS
;
A
#
# COMPACT_ATOMS: atom_id res chain seq x y z
N GLU A 1 -1.58 -10.42 -8.56
CA GLU A 1 -0.18 -10.90 -8.65
C GLU A 1 0.54 -10.20 -9.80
N ILE A 2 1.70 -9.55 -9.57
CA ILE A 2 2.52 -8.92 -10.63
C ILE A 2 3.44 -9.96 -11.26
N THR A 3 3.41 -10.07 -12.58
CA THR A 3 4.31 -10.94 -13.34
C THR A 3 5.68 -10.28 -13.49
N ARG A 4 6.74 -11.08 -13.62
CA ARG A 4 8.11 -10.58 -13.87
C ARG A 4 8.18 -9.70 -15.12
N LEU A 5 7.49 -10.09 -16.18
CA LEU A 5 7.36 -9.27 -17.39
C LEU A 5 6.77 -7.89 -17.09
N ALA A 6 5.69 -7.80 -16.32
CA ALA A 6 5.06 -6.52 -16.00
C ALA A 6 5.93 -5.64 -15.10
N HIS A 7 6.72 -6.25 -14.22
CA HIS A 7 7.72 -5.54 -13.41
C HIS A 7 8.86 -5.00 -14.28
N ASP A 8 9.49 -5.87 -15.09
CA ASP A 8 10.69 -5.53 -15.87
C ASP A 8 10.41 -4.47 -16.94
N HIS A 9 9.18 -4.46 -17.48
CA HIS A 9 8.71 -3.44 -18.43
C HIS A 9 8.12 -2.19 -17.75
N LYS A 10 8.21 -2.05 -16.43
CA LYS A 10 7.65 -0.92 -15.65
C LYS A 10 6.15 -0.69 -15.90
N LEU A 11 5.41 -1.76 -16.18
CA LEU A 11 3.98 -1.72 -16.49
C LEU A 11 3.10 -1.62 -15.23
N VAL A 12 3.69 -1.65 -14.04
CA VAL A 12 2.98 -1.45 -12.77
C VAL A 12 3.63 -0.33 -11.98
N LEU A 13 2.81 0.63 -11.54
CA LEU A 13 3.22 1.75 -10.71
C LEU A 13 3.15 1.38 -9.22
N PRO A 14 3.89 2.08 -8.34
CA PRO A 14 3.75 1.95 -6.89
C PRO A 14 2.31 2.15 -6.42
N ILE A 15 1.96 1.55 -5.29
CA ILE A 15 0.68 1.78 -4.63
C ILE A 15 0.60 3.23 -4.20
N THR A 16 -0.57 3.84 -4.32
CA THR A 16 -0.82 5.15 -3.73
C THR A 16 -1.63 4.99 -2.45
N VAL A 17 -1.14 5.55 -1.36
CA VAL A 17 -1.84 5.60 -0.08
C VAL A 17 -2.17 7.05 0.26
N GLU A 18 -3.36 7.27 0.79
CA GLU A 18 -3.88 8.60 1.09
C GLU A 18 -4.65 8.59 2.42
N ILE A 19 -4.47 9.65 3.20
CA ILE A 19 -5.18 9.90 4.46
C ILE A 19 -5.89 11.26 4.39
N SER A 20 -7.10 11.33 4.91
CA SER A 20 -7.90 12.55 4.96
C SER A 20 -8.73 12.62 6.24
N GLY A 21 -9.27 13.81 6.55
CA GLY A 21 -9.99 14.05 7.81
C GLY A 21 -9.08 14.35 9.00
N ALA A 22 -7.76 14.32 8.83
CA ALA A 22 -6.79 14.75 9.86
C ALA A 22 -5.60 15.48 9.25
N THR A 23 -4.90 16.27 10.06
CA THR A 23 -3.68 16.97 9.66
C THR A 23 -2.48 16.08 9.90
N THR A 24 -1.71 15.76 8.87
CA THR A 24 -0.47 14.99 9.01
C THR A 24 0.64 15.83 9.65
N VAL A 25 1.48 15.19 10.46
CA VAL A 25 2.60 15.82 11.16
C VAL A 25 3.91 15.25 10.63
N GLY A 26 4.69 16.07 9.94
CA GLY A 26 6.01 15.65 9.43
C GLY A 26 5.98 14.62 8.30
N CYS A 27 4.81 14.33 7.73
CA CYS A 27 4.64 13.42 6.60
C CYS A 27 3.56 13.93 5.63
N ALA A 28 3.61 13.46 4.38
CA ALA A 28 2.63 13.81 3.36
C ALA A 28 1.31 13.05 3.57
N ALA A 29 0.18 13.72 3.34
CA ALA A 29 -1.14 13.09 3.38
C ALA A 29 -1.36 12.07 2.24
N LYS A 30 -0.56 12.14 1.17
CA LYS A 30 -0.61 11.25 0.03
C LYS A 30 0.79 10.82 -0.35
N GLU A 31 1.01 9.52 -0.48
CA GLU A 31 2.32 8.97 -0.74
C GLU A 31 2.27 7.76 -1.67
N LYS A 32 3.35 7.57 -2.43
CA LYS A 32 3.56 6.37 -3.23
C LYS A 32 4.39 5.40 -2.39
N VAL A 33 3.80 4.27 -2.05
CA VAL A 33 4.46 3.20 -1.29
C VAL A 33 4.76 2.04 -2.22
N GLY A 34 5.84 1.31 -1.92
CA GLY A 34 6.48 0.34 -2.80
C GLY A 34 5.52 -0.56 -3.60
N GLN A 35 6.01 -1.08 -4.72
CA GLN A 35 5.26 -2.01 -5.54
C GLN A 35 5.14 -3.36 -4.82
N LEU A 36 3.94 -3.93 -4.72
CA LEU A 36 3.77 -5.32 -4.28
C LEU A 36 4.23 -6.24 -5.43
N ALA A 37 5.53 -6.58 -5.45
CA ALA A 37 6.18 -7.23 -6.59
C ALA A 37 5.60 -8.62 -6.91
N GLY A 38 4.89 -9.24 -5.99
CA GLY A 38 4.28 -10.55 -6.15
C GLY A 38 5.33 -11.62 -6.41
N ARG A 39 4.92 -12.64 -7.16
CA ARG A 39 5.80 -13.74 -7.56
C ARG A 39 6.95 -13.35 -8.51
N SER A 40 7.03 -12.10 -8.98
CA SER A 40 8.10 -11.66 -9.89
C SER A 40 9.51 -11.76 -9.29
N MET A 41 9.62 -11.68 -7.96
CA MET A 41 10.88 -11.80 -7.22
C MET A 41 11.19 -13.23 -6.77
N PHE A 42 10.33 -14.21 -7.06
CA PHE A 42 10.64 -15.61 -6.76
C PHE A 42 11.67 -16.14 -7.75
N LEU A 43 12.83 -16.50 -7.22
CA LEU A 43 13.83 -17.27 -7.95
C LEU A 43 13.24 -18.65 -8.28
N LEU A 44 13.19 -18.99 -9.57
CA LEU A 44 12.78 -20.30 -10.11
C LEU A 44 13.76 -21.44 -9.76
N ASN A 45 14.52 -21.34 -8.66
CA ASN A 45 15.51 -22.33 -8.22
C ASN A 45 14.93 -23.38 -7.25
N GLY A 46 13.68 -23.77 -7.44
CA GLY A 46 13.11 -25.00 -6.86
C GLY A 46 13.06 -25.14 -5.33
N GLY A 47 13.39 -24.10 -4.56
CA GLY A 47 13.64 -24.23 -3.11
C GLY A 47 12.54 -23.80 -2.15
N ALA A 48 11.50 -23.09 -2.60
CA ALA A 48 10.44 -22.63 -1.69
C ALA A 48 9.09 -22.55 -2.40
N MET A 49 8.24 -23.56 -2.17
CA MET A 49 6.79 -23.38 -2.29
C MET A 49 6.36 -22.47 -1.13
N SER A 50 6.28 -21.17 -1.38
CA SER A 50 5.79 -20.21 -0.41
C SER A 50 4.26 -20.25 -0.37
N ASP A 51 3.73 -20.56 0.81
CA ASP A 51 2.33 -20.66 1.16
C ASP A 51 1.70 -19.32 1.57
N GLY A 52 2.35 -18.18 1.38
CA GLY A 52 1.77 -16.90 1.82
C GLY A 52 2.52 -15.67 1.34
N THR A 53 1.89 -14.97 0.40
CA THR A 53 2.05 -13.56 0.00
C THR A 53 3.22 -12.79 0.66
N PRO A 54 4.41 -12.73 0.03
CA PRO A 54 5.58 -12.05 0.62
C PRO A 54 5.58 -10.54 0.46
N ASP A 55 4.65 -9.94 -0.29
CA ASP A 55 4.58 -8.48 -0.40
C ASP A 55 3.60 -7.90 0.61
N ARG A 56 4.15 -7.39 1.71
CA ARG A 56 3.44 -6.50 2.63
C ARG A 56 4.21 -5.21 2.72
N VAL A 57 3.51 -4.10 2.50
CA VAL A 57 4.05 -2.75 2.69
C VAL A 57 3.34 -2.13 3.88
N MET A 58 4.12 -1.66 4.86
CA MET A 58 3.61 -0.90 5.98
C MET A 58 3.91 0.57 5.77
N HIS A 59 2.87 1.40 5.88
CA HIS A 59 2.98 2.85 5.86
C HIS A 59 2.33 3.41 7.12
N SER A 60 2.87 4.49 7.67
CA SER A 60 2.39 5.06 8.93
C SER A 60 2.33 6.58 8.83
N TRP A 61 1.23 7.13 9.32
CA TRP A 61 1.07 8.57 9.50
C TRP A 61 1.01 8.91 10.98
N ILE A 62 1.63 10.03 11.34
CA ILE A 62 1.35 10.73 12.58
C ILE A 62 0.37 11.84 12.22
N VAL A 63 -0.78 11.88 12.91
CA VAL A 63 -1.84 12.85 12.62
C VAL A 63 -2.29 13.61 13.85
N ARG A 64 -2.79 14.82 13.63
CA ARG A 64 -3.52 15.65 14.60
C ARG A 64 -4.95 15.84 14.11
N ALA A 65 -5.91 15.60 14.99
CA ALA A 65 -7.33 15.81 14.75
C ALA A 65 -8.06 16.00 16.08
N SER A 66 -9.26 16.58 16.03
CA SER A 66 -10.13 16.71 17.20
C SER A 66 -10.66 15.34 17.64
N ARG A 67 -11.01 15.24 18.93
CA ARG A 67 -11.72 14.07 19.44
C ARG A 67 -13.06 13.91 18.69
N GLY A 68 -13.40 12.69 18.32
CA GLY A 68 -14.61 12.36 17.57
C GLY A 68 -14.46 12.46 16.05
N THR A 69 -13.34 12.98 15.55
CA THR A 69 -13.08 13.08 14.11
C THR A 69 -13.00 11.72 13.45
N GLU A 70 -13.56 11.63 12.25
CA GLU A 70 -13.44 10.46 11.38
C GLU A 70 -12.28 10.67 10.39
N VAL A 71 -11.35 9.72 10.38
CA VAL A 71 -10.18 9.71 9.50
C VAL A 71 -10.42 8.68 8.40
N ALA A 72 -10.32 9.09 7.15
CA ALA A 72 -10.46 8.19 6.01
C ALA A 72 -9.08 7.81 5.44
N LEU A 73 -8.89 6.52 5.22
CA LEU A 73 -7.69 5.90 4.68
C LEU A 73 -8.04 5.24 3.36
N THR A 74 -7.29 5.56 2.31
CA THR A 74 -7.49 5.00 0.97
C THR A 74 -6.19 4.42 0.44
N VAL A 75 -6.25 3.20 -0.06
CA VAL A 75 -5.13 2.48 -0.68
C VAL A 75 -5.53 2.11 -2.10
N ARG A 76 -4.78 2.60 -3.09
CA ARG A 76 -5.02 2.35 -4.52
C ARG A 76 -3.89 1.53 -5.12
N HIS A 77 -4.22 0.34 -5.60
CA HIS A 77 -3.33 -0.50 -6.39
C HIS A 77 -3.78 -0.48 -7.86
N PRO A 78 -2.92 -0.05 -8.81
CA PRO A 78 -3.30 0.15 -10.23
C PRO A 78 -3.98 -1.04 -10.92
N ARG A 79 -3.74 -2.27 -10.43
CA ARG A 79 -4.31 -3.50 -11.01
C ARG A 79 -5.22 -4.31 -10.08
N CYS A 80 -5.28 -3.96 -8.79
CA CYS A 80 -6.06 -4.71 -7.80
C CYS A 80 -7.21 -3.88 -7.22
N GLY A 81 -7.37 -2.65 -7.72
CA GLY A 81 -8.42 -1.74 -7.29
C GLY A 81 -8.05 -0.93 -6.07
N GLU A 82 -9.07 -0.59 -5.29
CA GLU A 82 -8.99 0.34 -4.18
C GLU A 82 -9.58 -0.30 -2.91
N VAL A 83 -8.95 -0.01 -1.77
CA VAL A 83 -9.50 -0.32 -0.44
C VAL A 83 -9.59 0.98 0.34
N ALA A 84 -10.76 1.25 0.91
CA ALA A 84 -11.01 2.39 1.77
C ALA A 84 -11.47 1.94 3.16
N LYS A 85 -11.02 2.66 4.20
CA LYS A 85 -11.42 2.44 5.59
C LYS A 85 -11.54 3.75 6.34
N ASN A 86 -12.52 3.81 7.23
CA ASN A 86 -12.72 4.94 8.12
C ASN A 86 -12.39 4.53 9.55
N LEU A 87 -11.72 5.43 10.27
CA LEU A 87 -11.35 5.27 11.66
C LEU A 87 -11.88 6.46 12.45
N LYS A 88 -12.78 6.21 13.41
CA LYS A 88 -13.27 7.23 14.34
C LYS A 88 -12.31 7.35 15.52
N LEU A 89 -11.86 8.57 15.79
CA LEU A 89 -11.00 8.87 16.93
C LEU A 89 -11.86 9.09 18.17
N SER A 90 -11.76 8.18 19.15
CA SER A 90 -12.59 8.17 20.37
C SER A 90 -12.12 9.10 21.47
#